data_AF-R8NGV4-F1
#
_entry.id   AF-R8NGV4-F1
#
_cell.length_a   1.000
_cell.length_b   1.000
_cell.length_c   1.000
_cell.angle_alpha   90.00
_cell.angle_beta   90.00
_cell.angle_gamma   90.00
#
_symmetry.space_group_name_H-M   'P 1'
#
loop_
_entity.id
_entity.type
_entity.pdbx_description
1 polymer ?
#
loop_
_entity_poly.entity_id
_entity_poly.type
_entity_poly.pdbx_seq_one_letter_code
_entity_poly.pdbx_strand_id
1 'polypeptide(L)'
;MHLESKFDPNAVGNQGTSLGLFQLHRGGLAPRDLTNEDLKNTETNIRIAITNMTRAYNRGLQKSLKGPDLLKHVTNTSGWTGNKGVQWAEKQTDFNQSTSSKCSLSTIM
;
A
#
# COMPACT_ATOMS: atom_id res chain seq x y z
N MET A 1 0.59 -5.47 6.60
CA MET A 1 1.13 -5.96 7.88
C MET A 1 1.40 -7.46 7.84
N HIS A 2 0.39 -8.34 7.75
CA HIS A 2 0.63 -9.79 7.70
C HIS A 2 1.63 -10.22 6.60
N LEU A 3 1.45 -9.74 5.37
CA LEU A 3 2.35 -10.03 4.24
C LEU A 3 3.71 -9.31 4.30
N GLU A 4 3.79 -8.22 5.06
CA GLU A 4 4.94 -7.31 5.09
C GLU A 4 5.93 -7.66 6.21
N SER A 5 5.40 -7.83 7.42
CA SER A 5 6.18 -8.00 8.64
C SER A 5 5.74 -9.21 9.47
N LYS A 6 4.67 -9.90 9.08
CA LYS A 6 4.00 -10.91 9.93
C LYS A 6 3.64 -10.36 11.32
N PHE A 7 3.34 -9.06 11.39
CA PHE A 7 3.08 -8.32 12.63
C PHE A 7 4.28 -8.18 13.57
N ASP A 8 5.50 -8.40 13.09
CA ASP A 8 6.72 -8.11 13.84
C ASP A 8 7.09 -6.62 13.74
N PRO A 9 7.04 -5.84 14.84
CA PRO A 9 7.43 -4.43 14.82
C PRO A 9 8.93 -4.21 14.63
N ASN A 10 9.75 -5.24 14.81
CA ASN A 10 11.19 -5.18 14.58
C ASN A 10 11.58 -5.68 13.19
N ALA A 11 10.62 -6.02 12.33
CA ALA A 11 10.89 -6.55 11.01
C ALA A 11 11.78 -5.60 10.21
N VAL A 12 12.88 -6.16 9.67
CA VAL A 12 13.80 -5.48 8.78
C VAL A 12 13.81 -6.20 7.43
N GLY A 13 13.35 -5.51 6.39
CA GLY A 13 13.29 -6.01 5.03
C GLY A 13 14.23 -5.26 4.09
N ASN A 14 14.24 -5.69 2.83
CA ASN A 14 14.97 -5.07 1.73
C ASN A 14 16.42 -4.69 2.08
N GLN A 15 17.23 -5.69 2.44
CA GLN A 15 18.66 -5.49 2.77
C GLN A 15 18.92 -4.43 3.85
N GLY A 16 18.02 -4.26 4.82
CA GLY A 16 18.20 -3.33 5.94
C GLY A 16 17.47 -1.99 5.78
N THR A 17 16.77 -1.77 4.67
CA THR A 17 16.21 -0.46 4.32
C THR A 17 14.71 -0.34 4.56
N SER A 18 13.99 -1.44 4.77
CA SER A 18 12.55 -1.43 5.08
C SER A 18 12.32 -1.79 6.54
N LEU A 19 11.57 -0.97 7.27
CA LEU A 19 11.55 -1.03 8.75
C LEU A 19 10.13 -1.08 9.31
N GLY A 20 9.95 -1.92 10.33
CA GLY A 20 8.77 -1.97 11.17
C GLY A 20 7.55 -2.64 10.54
N LEU A 21 6.40 -2.50 11.21
CA LEU A 21 5.16 -3.19 10.88
C LEU A 21 4.68 -2.99 9.44
N PHE A 22 4.84 -1.77 8.92
CA PHE A 22 4.46 -1.38 7.56
C PHE A 22 5.63 -1.42 6.57
N GLN A 23 6.81 -1.88 7.00
CA GLN A 23 8.01 -2.01 6.15
C GLN A 23 8.37 -0.70 5.44
N LEU A 24 8.33 0.42 6.17
CA LEU A 24 8.62 1.75 5.64
C LEU A 24 10.05 1.80 5.08
N HIS A 25 10.19 2.12 3.80
CA HIS A 25 11.46 2.06 3.08
C HIS A 25 12.26 3.36 3.16
N ARG A 26 13.54 3.26 3.54
CA ARG A 26 14.55 4.32 3.47
C ARG A 26 14.80 4.66 2.00
N GLY A 27 14.51 5.91 1.62
CA GLY A 27 14.52 6.36 0.23
C GLY A 27 13.13 6.41 -0.42
N GLY A 28 12.11 5.85 0.24
CA GLY A 28 10.70 6.03 -0.09
C GLY A 28 10.09 7.23 0.63
N LEU A 29 8.88 7.03 1.18
CA LEU A 29 8.11 8.05 1.88
C LEU A 29 8.32 8.06 3.41
N ALA A 30 9.37 7.38 3.90
CA ALA A 30 9.79 7.49 5.28
C ALA A 30 10.52 8.84 5.49
N PRO A 31 10.22 9.59 6.57
CA PRO A 31 10.95 10.81 6.90
C PRO A 31 12.46 10.55 7.05
N ARG A 32 13.27 11.48 6.52
CA ARG A 32 14.75 11.33 6.45
C ARG A 32 15.44 11.61 7.79
N ASP A 33 14.81 12.41 8.62
CA ASP A 33 15.26 12.87 9.94
C ASP A 33 15.07 11.82 11.04
N LEU A 34 14.16 10.86 10.84
CA LEU A 34 13.93 9.77 11.80
C LEU A 34 15.03 8.71 11.73
N THR A 35 15.38 8.12 12.87
CA THR A 35 16.32 6.99 12.98
C THR A 35 15.65 5.65 12.64
N ASN A 36 16.45 4.58 12.51
CA ASN A 36 15.88 3.25 12.24
C ASN A 36 15.02 2.76 13.40
N GLU A 37 15.39 3.12 14.64
CA GLU A 37 14.63 2.76 15.83
C GLU A 37 13.33 3.55 15.92
N ASP A 38 13.31 4.83 15.53
CA ASP A 38 12.06 5.59 15.39
C ASP A 38 11.11 4.94 14.37
N LEU A 39 11.66 4.41 13.27
CA LEU A 39 10.86 3.72 12.26
C LEU A 39 10.40 2.32 12.70
N LYS A 40 11.05 1.68 13.69
CA LYS A 40 10.57 0.43 14.30
C LYS A 40 9.58 0.67 15.42
N ASN A 41 9.56 1.86 16.03
CA ASN A 41 8.54 2.22 17.00
C ASN A 41 7.15 2.08 16.37
N THR A 42 6.32 1.21 16.95
CA THR A 42 5.01 0.83 16.42
C THR A 42 4.10 2.03 16.14
N GLU A 43 3.99 2.95 17.10
CA GLU A 43 3.11 4.12 16.95
C GLU A 43 3.60 5.02 15.81
N THR A 44 4.89 5.32 15.79
CA THR A 44 5.50 6.15 14.75
C THR A 44 5.35 5.52 13.37
N ASN A 45 5.62 4.22 13.25
CA ASN A 45 5.48 3.45 12.01
C ASN A 45 4.05 3.48 11.48
N ILE A 46 3.05 3.24 12.35
CA ILE A 46 1.62 3.29 12.00
C ILE A 46 1.22 4.70 11.58
N ARG A 47 1.60 5.72 12.36
CA ARG A 47 1.23 7.12 12.11
C ARG A 47 1.73 7.58 10.74
N ILE A 48 2.97 7.26 10.39
CA ILE A 48 3.56 7.60 9.08
C ILE A 48 2.82 6.86 7.96
N ALA A 49 2.61 5.55 8.11
CA ALA A 49 1.94 4.74 7.10
C ALA A 49 0.50 5.25 6.82
N ILE A 50 -0.30 5.48 7.87
CA ILE A 50 -1.65 6.01 7.74
C ILE A 50 -1.64 7.40 7.11
N THR A 51 -0.75 8.29 7.54
CA THR A 51 -0.63 9.63 6.95
C THR A 51 -0.37 9.58 5.45
N ASN A 52 0.54 8.70 5.02
CA ASN A 52 0.85 8.54 3.60
C ASN A 52 -0.31 7.90 2.82
N MET A 53 -1.01 6.92 3.39
CA MET A 53 -2.21 6.33 2.80
C MET A 53 -3.32 7.36 2.63
N THR A 54 -3.60 8.19 3.63
CA THR A 54 -4.58 9.28 3.55
C THR A 54 -4.22 10.29 2.47
N ARG A 55 -2.95 10.69 2.37
CA ARG A 55 -2.47 11.58 1.31
C ARG A 55 -2.65 10.97 -0.08
N ALA A 56 -2.30 9.69 -0.26
CA ALA A 56 -2.50 8.98 -1.51
C ALA A 56 -3.99 8.87 -1.88
N TYR A 57 -4.85 8.59 -0.90
CA TYR A 57 -6.30 8.54 -1.09
C TYR A 57 -6.86 9.88 -1.58
N ASN A 58 -6.49 10.98 -0.91
CA ASN A 58 -6.93 12.32 -1.30
C ASN A 58 -6.46 12.70 -2.71
N ARG A 59 -5.23 12.35 -3.09
CA ARG A 59 -4.74 12.52 -4.47
C ARG A 59 -5.53 11.67 -5.48
N GLY A 60 -5.93 10.46 -5.11
CA GLY A 60 -6.78 9.61 -5.94
C GLY A 60 -8.17 10.21 -6.15
N LEU A 61 -8.78 10.77 -5.11
CA LEU A 61 -10.07 11.46 -5.20
C LEU A 61 -9.98 12.72 -6.08
N GLN A 62 -8.90 13.49 -6.00
CA GLN A 62 -8.67 14.64 -6.88
C GLN A 62 -8.57 14.24 -8.37
N LYS A 63 -8.17 12.99 -8.65
CA LYS A 63 -8.17 12.40 -9.99
C LYS A 63 -9.50 11.74 -10.37
N SER A 64 -10.53 11.90 -9.55
CA SER A 64 -11.84 11.26 -9.73
C SER A 64 -11.79 9.73 -9.82
N LEU A 65 -10.74 9.09 -9.27
CA LEU A 65 -10.64 7.64 -9.20
C LEU A 65 -11.66 7.07 -8.22
N LYS A 66 -12.20 5.89 -8.53
CA LYS A 66 -13.21 5.21 -7.71
C LYS A 66 -12.91 3.72 -7.64
N GLY A 67 -13.50 3.05 -6.64
CA GLY A 67 -13.49 1.59 -6.54
C GLY A 67 -12.07 0.98 -6.65
N PRO A 68 -11.87 -0.05 -7.48
CA PRO A 68 -10.56 -0.70 -7.65
C PRO A 68 -9.44 0.24 -8.12
N ASP A 69 -9.72 1.22 -8.99
CA ASP A 69 -8.70 2.15 -9.50
C ASP A 69 -8.18 3.07 -8.39
N LEU A 70 -9.08 3.50 -7.49
CA LEU A 70 -8.69 4.26 -6.31
C LEU A 70 -7.84 3.42 -5.36
N LEU A 71 -8.23 2.15 -5.13
CA LEU A 71 -7.45 1.22 -4.30
C LEU A 71 -6.05 0.97 -4.88
N LYS A 72 -5.96 0.74 -6.19
CA LYS A 72 -4.69 0.57 -6.90
C LYS A 72 -3.82 1.82 -6.76
N HIS A 73 -4.40 3.01 -6.93
CA HIS A 73 -3.67 4.26 -6.76
C HIS A 73 -3.12 4.47 -5.35
N VAL A 74 -3.91 4.18 -4.31
CA VAL A 74 -3.48 4.30 -2.91
C VAL A 74 -2.31 3.35 -2.63
N THR A 75 -2.47 2.08 -3.02
CA THR A 75 -1.45 1.04 -2.82
C THR A 75 -0.14 1.40 -3.52
N ASN A 76 -0.20 1.96 -4.73
CA ASN A 76 1.00 2.22 -5.53
C ASN A 76 1.71 3.53 -5.15
N THR A 77 1.05 4.44 -4.43
CA THR A 77 1.60 5.81 -4.23
C THR A 77 1.71 6.24 -2.77
N SER A 78 1.24 5.44 -1.82
CA SER A 78 1.36 5.74 -0.39
C SER A 78 2.68 5.25 0.23
N GLY A 79 3.53 4.55 -0.53
CA GLY A 79 4.71 3.89 0.01
C GLY A 79 4.37 2.65 0.86
N TRP A 80 3.08 2.33 0.96
CA TRP A 80 2.56 1.06 1.42
C TRP A 80 1.57 0.50 0.37
N THR A 81 1.66 -0.77 -0.01
CA THR A 81 2.50 -1.83 0.54
C THR A 81 3.82 -1.97 -0.25
N GLY A 82 4.77 -2.80 0.21
CA GLY A 82 5.89 -3.21 -0.63
C GLY A 82 5.42 -3.95 -1.89
N ASN A 83 6.34 -4.45 -2.71
CA ASN A 83 6.01 -5.08 -4.00
C ASN A 83 4.90 -6.16 -3.91
N LYS A 84 4.81 -6.88 -2.78
CA LYS A 84 3.84 -7.96 -2.60
C LYS A 84 2.39 -7.47 -2.54
N GLY A 85 2.08 -6.40 -1.83
CA GLY A 85 0.71 -5.92 -1.75
C GLY A 85 0.33 -5.00 -2.91
N VAL A 86 1.32 -4.37 -3.58
CA VAL A 86 1.11 -3.80 -4.93
C VAL A 86 0.66 -4.90 -5.89
N GLN A 87 1.41 -6.00 -5.99
CA GLN A 87 1.03 -7.15 -6.84
C GLN A 87 -0.33 -7.74 -6.47
N TRP A 88 -0.62 -7.83 -5.16
CA TRP A 88 -1.93 -8.28 -4.71
C TRP A 88 -3.05 -7.33 -5.16
N ALA A 89 -2.88 -6.01 -4.99
CA ALA A 89 -3.88 -5.03 -5.38
C ALA A 89 -4.11 -4.99 -6.89
N GLU A 90 -3.05 -5.15 -7.69
CA GLU A 90 -3.13 -5.31 -9.14
C GLU A 90 -3.94 -6.56 -9.50
N LYS A 91 -3.60 -7.72 -8.94
CA LYS A 91 -4.31 -8.97 -9.20
C LYS A 91 -5.80 -8.88 -8.85
N GLN A 92 -6.17 -8.20 -7.76
CA GLN A 92 -7.58 -8.01 -7.39
C GLN A 92 -8.30 -7.04 -8.34
N THR A 93 -7.61 -6.00 -8.79
CA THR A 93 -8.16 -5.05 -9.77
C THR A 93 -8.45 -5.75 -11.10
N ASP A 94 -7.48 -6.53 -11.60
CA ASP A 94 -7.61 -7.27 -12.85
C ASP A 94 -8.73 -8.33 -12.77
N PHE A 95 -8.82 -9.05 -11.64
CA PHE A 95 -9.90 -10.00 -11.40
C PHE A 95 -11.27 -9.33 -11.49
N ASN A 96 -11.47 -8.20 -10.78
CA ASN A 96 -12.74 -7.47 -10.78
C ASN A 96 -13.12 -6.90 -12.15
N GLN A 97 -12.14 -6.43 -12.93
CA GLN A 97 -12.39 -5.98 -14.30
C GLN A 97 -12.81 -7.14 -15.21
N SER A 98 -12.17 -8.30 -15.07
CA SER A 98 -12.49 -9.49 -15.87
C SER A 98 -13.89 -10.05 -15.58
N THR A 99 -14.34 -10.00 -14.32
CA THR A 99 -15.67 -10.47 -13.93
C THR A 99 -16.76 -9.48 -14.31
N SER A 100 -16.51 -8.18 -14.16
CA SER A 100 -17.39 -7.12 -14.68
C SER A 100 -17.64 -7.27 -16.19
N SER A 101 -16.58 -7.52 -16.96
CA SER A 101 -16.65 -7.68 -18.42
C SER A 101 -17.47 -8.93 -18.81
N LYS A 102 -17.32 -10.03 -18.07
CA LYS A 102 -18.10 -11.26 -18.28
C LYS A 102 -19.58 -11.10 -17.94
N CYS A 103 -19.91 -10.34 -16.89
CA CYS A 103 -21.29 -10.09 -16.50
C CYS A 103 -22.02 -9.21 -17.53
N SER A 104 -21.31 -8.24 -18.13
CA SER A 104 -21.83 -7.43 -19.25
C SER A 104 -22.13 -8.24 -20.51
N LEU A 105 -21.38 -9.31 -20.77
CA LEU A 105 -21.60 -10.17 -21.95
C LEU A 105 -22.77 -11.15 -21.75
N SER A 106 -23.08 -11.53 -20.51
CA SER A 106 -24.22 -12.43 -20.21
C SER A 106 -25.59 -11.75 -20.25
N THR A 107 -25.67 -10.42 -20.38
CA THR A 107 -26.94 -9.68 -20.46
C THR A 107 -27.39 -9.42 -21.91
N ILE A 108 -26.60 -9.82 -22.91
CA ILE A 108 -26.91 -9.63 -24.34
C ILE A 108 -27.13 -10.98 -25.07
N MET A 109 -27.59 -12.03 -24.38
CA MET A 109 -27.98 -13.29 -25.03
C MET A 109 -29.44 -13.63 -24.79
#